data_AF-A0A3B6TEB0-F1
#
_entry.id   AF-A0A3B6TEB0-F1
#
_cell.length_a   1.000
_cell.length_b   1.000
_cell.length_c   1.000
_cell.angle_alpha   90.00
_cell.angle_beta   90.00
_cell.angle_gamma   90.00
#
_symmetry.space_group_name_H-M   'P 1'
#
loop_
_entity.id
_entity.type
_entity.pdbx_description
1 polymer ?
#
loop_
_entity_poly.entity_id
_entity_poly.type
_entity_poly.pdbx_seq_one_letter_code
_entity_poly.pdbx_strand_id
1 'polypeptide(L)'
;MMEDAFDFIARNGGIDTEEDYPYTAKDGRCDHAKRSRTVVSIDGFESVPENDELSLKKAVAHQPVSVGIEAGGPEFQLYESGVFTGRCGTELDHGVVAVGYGTDNGRDYWSVRNSWGPDWGEDGYIRMERNVTASTGKCGIAMMASYPVKNGPNPSPKPPNPPKPKPVACDRHSKCPAGSTCCCTHGVRKTCFVWGCCPAKGATCCKDGATCCPSDYPVCNARIALAPRARTARTPWRRSSVLRPSEAGQRHLHNWLI
;
A
#
# COMPACT_ATOMS: atom_id res chain seq x y z
N MET A 1 -10.13 -5.63 19.26
CA MET A 1 -11.11 -4.55 19.10
C MET A 1 -10.79 -3.72 17.87
N MET A 2 -11.68 -2.83 17.40
CA MET A 2 -11.47 -2.02 16.18
C MET A 2 -10.20 -1.15 16.26
N GLU A 3 -9.86 -0.70 17.46
CA GLU A 3 -8.66 0.08 17.77
C GLU A 3 -7.36 -0.65 17.38
N ASP A 4 -7.28 -1.98 17.59
CA ASP A 4 -6.11 -2.79 17.21
C ASP A 4 -5.90 -2.79 15.68
N ALA A 5 -7.00 -2.76 14.91
CA ALA A 5 -6.95 -2.69 13.47
C ALA A 5 -6.44 -1.31 13.01
N PHE A 6 -6.92 -0.22 13.62
CA PHE A 6 -6.40 1.12 13.33
C PHE A 6 -4.92 1.26 13.72
N ASP A 7 -4.53 0.80 14.91
CA ASP A 7 -3.13 0.80 15.34
C ASP A 7 -2.24 0.00 14.37
N PHE A 8 -2.71 -1.17 13.91
CA PHE A 8 -2.04 -1.91 12.85
C PHE A 8 -1.88 -1.08 11.58
N ILE A 9 -2.94 -0.47 11.05
CA ILE A 9 -2.87 0.33 9.81
C ILE A 9 -1.89 1.48 9.94
N ALA A 10 -1.92 2.21 11.07
CA ALA A 10 -1.01 3.32 11.35
C ALA A 10 0.45 2.84 11.37
N ARG A 11 0.76 1.76 12.11
CA ARG A 11 2.11 1.20 12.23
C ARG A 11 2.58 0.49 10.95
N ASN A 12 1.66 -0.03 10.16
CA ASN A 12 1.96 -0.73 8.91
C ASN A 12 2.32 0.24 7.77
N GLY A 13 2.05 1.55 7.94
CA GLY A 13 2.21 2.54 6.88
C GLY A 13 1.05 2.51 5.88
N GLY A 14 -0.11 2.03 6.31
CA GLY A 14 -1.35 2.00 5.54
C GLY A 14 -1.95 0.63 5.30
N ILE A 15 -2.96 0.61 4.44
CA ILE A 15 -3.73 -0.58 4.05
C ILE A 15 -3.82 -0.67 2.51
N ASP A 16 -3.84 -1.89 2.02
CA ASP A 16 -4.01 -2.24 0.61
C ASP A 16 -5.46 -1.99 0.14
N THR A 17 -5.67 -1.97 -1.18
CA THR A 17 -7.02 -1.97 -1.76
C THR A 17 -7.61 -3.39 -1.74
N GLU A 18 -8.94 -3.49 -1.82
CA GLU A 18 -9.63 -4.78 -1.98
C GLU A 18 -9.17 -5.53 -3.25
N GLU A 19 -8.85 -4.82 -4.33
CA GLU A 19 -8.33 -5.43 -5.56
C GLU A 19 -6.95 -6.06 -5.34
N ASP A 20 -6.07 -5.39 -4.59
CA ASP A 20 -4.74 -5.90 -4.26
C ASP A 20 -4.76 -7.01 -3.21
N TYR A 21 -5.69 -6.95 -2.24
CA TYR A 21 -5.85 -7.92 -1.16
C TYR A 21 -7.32 -8.35 -0.99
N PRO A 22 -7.85 -9.21 -1.88
CA PRO A 22 -9.26 -9.60 -1.84
C PRO A 22 -9.63 -10.37 -0.58
N TYR A 23 -10.84 -10.12 -0.09
CA TYR A 23 -11.45 -10.85 1.01
C TYR A 23 -11.74 -12.30 0.59
N THR A 24 -11.43 -13.25 1.48
CA THR A 24 -11.63 -14.69 1.22
C THR A 24 -12.47 -15.41 2.27
N ALA A 25 -13.05 -14.67 3.21
CA ALA A 25 -13.87 -15.20 4.32
C ALA A 25 -13.18 -16.27 5.19
N LYS A 26 -11.86 -16.31 5.20
CA LYS A 26 -11.06 -17.20 6.04
C LYS A 26 -9.71 -16.58 6.35
N ASP A 27 -9.18 -16.91 7.52
CA ASP A 27 -7.83 -16.47 7.89
C ASP A 27 -6.80 -17.14 6.99
N GLY A 28 -6.01 -16.31 6.33
CA GLY A 28 -4.87 -16.70 5.53
C GLY A 28 -3.55 -16.34 6.21
N ARG A 29 -2.44 -16.77 5.61
CA ARG A 29 -1.12 -16.26 6.01
C ARG A 29 -0.93 -14.85 5.47
N CYS A 30 -0.40 -13.94 6.29
CA CYS A 30 -0.03 -12.59 5.84
C CYS A 30 0.93 -12.65 4.64
N ASP A 31 0.52 -12.05 3.52
CA ASP A 31 1.37 -11.91 2.33
C ASP A 31 2.23 -10.64 2.43
N HIS A 32 3.42 -10.78 3.01
CA HIS A 32 4.36 -9.67 3.17
C HIS A 32 4.83 -9.05 1.84
N ALA A 33 4.67 -9.74 0.69
CA ALA A 33 5.02 -9.16 -0.61
C ALA A 33 4.06 -8.03 -1.02
N LYS A 34 2.83 -8.04 -0.49
CA LYS A 34 1.81 -7.02 -0.76
C LYS A 34 1.94 -5.79 0.12
N ARG A 35 2.55 -5.89 1.30
CA ARG A 35 2.73 -4.81 2.30
C ARG A 35 3.23 -3.46 1.76
N SER A 36 3.91 -3.44 0.61
CA SER A 36 4.41 -2.21 -0.02
C SER A 36 3.41 -1.51 -0.97
N ARG A 37 2.21 -2.06 -1.14
CA ARG A 37 1.16 -1.57 -2.06
C ARG A 37 0.05 -0.79 -1.33
N THR A 38 0.33 -0.30 -0.12
CA THR A 38 -0.63 0.49 0.65
C THR A 38 -1.01 1.76 -0.10
N VAL A 39 -2.31 2.06 -0.15
CA VAL A 39 -2.86 3.19 -0.92
C VAL A 39 -3.45 4.27 -0.02
N VAL A 40 -3.91 3.87 1.18
CA VAL A 40 -4.42 4.77 2.21
C VAL A 40 -3.65 4.53 3.49
N SER A 41 -3.29 5.62 4.19
CA SER A 41 -2.71 5.55 5.52
C SER A 41 -3.57 6.32 6.50
N ILE A 42 -3.39 6.05 7.79
CA ILE A 42 -3.96 6.86 8.87
C ILE A 42 -2.82 7.23 9.81
N ASP A 43 -2.96 8.34 10.52
CA ASP A 43 -1.94 8.86 11.43
C ASP A 43 -2.18 8.38 12.87
N GLY A 44 -3.39 7.87 13.14
CA GLY A 44 -3.81 7.27 14.41
C GLY A 44 -5.31 7.02 14.41
N PHE A 45 -5.88 6.92 15.62
CA PHE A 45 -7.31 6.86 15.85
C PHE A 45 -7.65 7.57 17.15
N GLU A 46 -8.94 7.87 17.32
CA GLU A 46 -9.49 8.38 18.57
C GLU A 46 -10.72 7.57 18.95
N SER A 47 -10.89 7.36 20.25
CA SER A 47 -12.08 6.74 20.83
C SER A 47 -13.07 7.84 21.22
N VAL A 48 -14.35 7.62 20.90
CA VAL A 48 -15.43 8.49 21.35
C VAL A 48 -15.68 8.21 22.84
N PRO A 49 -15.98 9.24 23.66
CA PRO A 49 -16.42 9.04 25.03
C PRO A 49 -17.54 8.00 25.14
N GLU A 50 -17.31 6.99 25.99
CA GLU A 50 -18.25 5.89 26.17
C GLU A 50 -19.59 6.39 26.75
N ASN A 51 -20.68 5.76 26.31
CA ASN A 51 -22.04 5.99 26.79
C ASN A 51 -22.54 7.43 26.59
N ASP A 52 -22.06 8.10 25.54
CA ASP A 52 -22.44 9.46 25.20
C ASP A 52 -22.84 9.56 23.70
N GLU A 53 -24.13 9.39 23.43
CA GLU A 53 -24.71 9.55 22.08
C GLU A 53 -24.47 10.97 21.50
N LEU A 54 -24.31 12.00 22.34
CA LEU A 54 -24.02 13.35 21.85
C LEU A 54 -22.58 13.46 21.33
N SER A 55 -21.63 12.85 22.03
CA SER A 55 -20.24 12.76 21.56
C SER A 55 -20.14 11.90 20.30
N LEU A 56 -20.84 10.77 20.24
CA LEU A 56 -20.95 9.95 19.03
C LEU A 56 -21.54 10.77 17.87
N LYS A 57 -22.58 11.56 18.12
CA LYS A 57 -23.23 12.40 17.09
C LYS A 57 -22.27 13.43 16.51
N LYS A 58 -21.46 14.06 17.36
CA LYS A 58 -20.42 15.00 16.93
C LYS A 58 -19.41 14.29 16.03
N ALA A 59 -18.90 13.13 16.44
CA ALA A 59 -17.94 12.37 15.65
C ALA A 59 -18.52 11.96 14.28
N VAL A 60 -19.74 11.40 14.26
CA VAL A 60 -20.45 10.99 13.03
C VAL A 60 -20.71 12.17 12.09
N ALA A 61 -20.89 13.38 12.62
CA ALA A 61 -21.06 14.58 11.80
C ALA A 61 -19.79 14.96 11.00
N HIS A 62 -18.62 14.53 11.47
CA HIS A 62 -17.35 14.80 10.80
C HIS A 62 -16.92 13.67 9.86
N GLN A 63 -17.20 12.42 10.21
CA GLN A 63 -16.83 11.24 9.42
C GLN A 63 -17.56 9.98 9.89
N PRO A 64 -17.57 8.89 9.11
CA PRO A 64 -18.04 7.59 9.60
C PRO A 64 -17.26 7.12 10.83
N VAL A 65 -17.97 6.50 11.77
CA VAL A 65 -17.40 6.00 13.04
C VAL A 65 -17.64 4.50 13.15
N SER A 66 -16.59 3.74 13.46
CA SER A 66 -16.73 2.32 13.75
C SER A 66 -17.31 2.14 15.15
N VAL A 67 -18.37 1.35 15.28
CA VAL A 67 -19.11 1.15 16.55
C VAL A 67 -19.33 -0.33 16.81
N GLY A 68 -19.29 -0.72 18.08
CA GLY A 68 -19.71 -2.03 18.56
C GLY A 68 -21.20 -2.02 18.91
N ILE A 69 -21.90 -3.10 18.58
CA ILE A 69 -23.31 -3.32 18.95
C ILE A 69 -23.54 -4.77 19.39
N GLU A 70 -24.67 -5.01 20.06
CA GLU A 70 -25.26 -6.34 20.19
C GLU A 70 -26.19 -6.61 19.00
N ALA A 71 -25.84 -7.57 18.15
CA ALA A 71 -26.57 -7.95 16.95
C ALA A 71 -27.10 -9.40 16.98
N GLY A 72 -26.80 -10.17 18.03
CA GLY A 72 -27.20 -11.57 18.16
C GLY A 72 -28.70 -11.82 18.35
N GLY A 73 -29.49 -10.81 18.73
CA GLY A 73 -30.93 -10.94 18.98
C GLY A 73 -31.77 -11.17 17.70
N PRO A 74 -32.88 -11.94 17.78
CA PRO A 74 -33.69 -12.28 16.61
C PRO A 74 -34.35 -11.06 15.95
N GLU A 75 -34.72 -10.04 16.73
CA GLU A 75 -35.33 -8.82 16.17
C GLU A 75 -34.32 -8.02 15.34
N PHE A 76 -33.05 -8.03 15.71
CA PHE A 76 -31.98 -7.40 14.91
C PHE A 76 -31.74 -8.20 13.63
N GLN A 77 -31.58 -9.52 13.75
CA GLN A 77 -31.31 -10.40 12.60
C GLN A 77 -32.41 -10.32 11.53
N LEU A 78 -33.67 -10.20 11.94
CA LEU A 78 -34.84 -10.16 11.07
C LEU A 78 -35.24 -8.72 10.64
N TYR A 79 -34.41 -7.72 10.90
CA TYR A 79 -34.68 -6.35 10.47
C TYR A 79 -34.75 -6.25 8.93
N GLU A 80 -35.82 -5.63 8.43
CA GLU A 80 -36.02 -5.38 7.00
C GLU A 80 -36.03 -3.88 6.66
N SER A 81 -36.74 -3.05 7.43
CA SER A 81 -36.82 -1.61 7.16
C SER A 81 -37.39 -0.80 8.33
N GLY A 82 -37.36 0.53 8.20
CA GLY A 82 -37.86 1.46 9.21
C GLY A 82 -36.83 1.81 10.27
N VAL A 83 -37.21 2.67 11.22
CA VAL A 83 -36.37 2.90 12.40
C VAL A 83 -36.49 1.70 13.33
N PHE A 84 -35.38 0.99 13.57
CA PHE A 84 -35.31 -0.18 14.42
C PHE A 84 -35.51 0.19 15.88
N THR A 85 -36.68 -0.16 16.40
CA THR A 85 -37.05 -0.04 17.82
C THR A 85 -37.08 -1.38 18.55
N GLY A 86 -36.67 -2.47 17.89
CA GLY A 86 -36.71 -3.82 18.45
C GLY A 86 -35.84 -4.01 19.70
N ARG A 87 -35.99 -5.16 20.35
CA ARG A 87 -35.23 -5.51 21.55
C ARG A 87 -33.81 -5.97 21.19
N CYS A 88 -32.87 -5.47 21.98
CA CYS A 88 -31.46 -5.86 22.04
C CYS A 88 -30.92 -5.45 23.42
N GLY A 89 -29.89 -6.14 23.89
CA GLY A 89 -29.14 -5.82 25.10
C GLY A 89 -27.92 -4.95 24.80
N THR A 90 -26.83 -5.23 25.51
CA THR A 90 -25.56 -4.49 25.47
C THR A 90 -24.34 -5.41 25.52
N GLU A 91 -24.53 -6.72 25.29
CA GLU A 91 -23.43 -7.68 25.16
C GLU A 91 -22.83 -7.56 23.76
N LEU A 92 -21.92 -6.60 23.58
CA LEU A 92 -21.35 -6.27 22.26
C LEU A 92 -20.71 -7.50 21.61
N ASP A 93 -21.21 -7.87 20.43
CA ASP A 93 -20.79 -9.07 19.70
C ASP A 93 -20.45 -8.79 18.22
N HIS A 94 -20.77 -7.59 17.72
CA HIS A 94 -20.65 -7.26 16.30
C HIS A 94 -20.15 -5.83 16.06
N GLY A 95 -19.27 -5.67 15.07
CA GLY A 95 -18.70 -4.39 14.67
C GLY A 95 -19.35 -3.86 13.38
N VAL A 96 -19.80 -2.61 13.40
CA VAL A 96 -20.48 -1.93 12.28
C VAL A 96 -19.99 -0.48 12.14
N VAL A 97 -20.53 0.27 11.18
CA VAL A 97 -20.13 1.67 10.96
C VAL A 97 -21.35 2.59 11.00
N ALA A 98 -21.35 3.55 11.93
CA ALA A 98 -22.29 4.66 11.91
C ALA A 98 -21.85 5.67 10.84
N VAL A 99 -22.65 5.83 9.78
CA VAL A 99 -22.33 6.69 8.62
C VAL A 99 -23.12 7.99 8.60
N GLY A 100 -24.10 8.12 9.48
CA GLY A 100 -24.95 9.30 9.58
C GLY A 100 -26.01 9.16 10.66
N TYR A 101 -26.89 10.16 10.75
CA TYR A 101 -28.04 10.17 11.63
C TYR A 101 -29.13 11.07 11.05
N GLY A 102 -30.37 10.87 11.51
CA GLY A 102 -31.50 11.67 11.05
C GLY A 102 -32.68 11.56 11.99
N THR A 103 -33.83 11.99 11.48
CA THR A 103 -35.13 11.88 12.11
C THR A 103 -36.13 11.48 11.05
N ASP A 104 -36.93 10.45 11.31
CA ASP A 104 -38.00 9.99 10.44
C ASP A 104 -39.30 9.88 11.26
N ASN A 105 -40.36 10.55 10.80
CA ASN A 105 -41.66 10.60 11.49
C ASN A 105 -41.58 10.91 13.00
N GLY A 106 -40.70 11.85 13.38
CA GLY A 106 -40.48 12.25 14.77
C GLY A 106 -39.62 11.29 15.60
N ARG A 107 -39.07 10.23 14.99
CA ARG A 107 -38.14 9.32 15.64
C ARG A 107 -36.72 9.52 15.14
N ASP A 108 -35.83 9.78 16.08
CA ASP A 108 -34.41 9.94 15.82
C ASP A 108 -33.73 8.60 15.54
N TYR A 109 -32.81 8.58 14.57
CA TYR A 109 -32.07 7.37 14.23
C TYR A 109 -30.59 7.63 13.91
N TRP A 110 -29.78 6.59 14.05
CA TRP A 110 -28.46 6.39 13.46
C TRP A 110 -28.61 5.64 12.13
N SER A 111 -27.95 6.10 11.07
CA SER A 111 -27.78 5.31 9.85
C SER A 111 -26.51 4.49 9.99
N VAL A 112 -26.67 3.16 10.05
CA VAL A 112 -25.58 2.23 10.35
C VAL A 112 -25.42 1.27 9.18
N ARG A 113 -24.20 1.19 8.65
CA ARG A 113 -23.83 0.25 7.60
C ARG A 113 -23.42 -1.08 8.22
N ASN A 114 -24.08 -2.16 7.79
CA ASN A 114 -23.74 -3.52 8.19
C ASN A 114 -22.86 -4.21 7.11
N SER A 115 -22.40 -5.41 7.40
CA SER A 115 -21.54 -6.23 6.53
C SER A 115 -22.18 -7.58 6.16
N TRP A 116 -23.51 -7.69 6.21
CA TRP A 116 -24.27 -8.91 5.89
C TRP A 116 -24.83 -8.95 4.46
N GLY A 117 -24.32 -8.08 3.59
CA GLY A 117 -24.75 -7.95 2.20
C GLY A 117 -25.94 -6.99 2.03
N PRO A 118 -26.28 -6.66 0.78
CA PRO A 118 -27.31 -5.67 0.47
C PRO A 118 -28.74 -6.19 0.68
N ASP A 119 -28.94 -7.51 0.67
CA ASP A 119 -30.27 -8.12 0.83
C ASP A 119 -30.80 -8.05 2.27
N TRP A 120 -29.97 -7.62 3.22
CA TRP A 120 -30.36 -7.45 4.62
C TRP A 120 -30.69 -5.99 4.91
N GLY A 121 -31.81 -5.75 5.62
CA GLY A 121 -32.24 -4.40 5.99
C GLY A 121 -32.51 -3.51 4.77
N GLU A 122 -32.15 -2.23 4.91
CA GLU A 122 -32.31 -1.21 3.87
C GLU A 122 -31.03 -1.14 3.02
N ASP A 123 -30.91 -2.02 2.01
CA ASP A 123 -29.71 -2.13 1.15
C ASP A 123 -28.41 -2.37 1.93
N GLY A 124 -28.46 -3.19 2.99
CA GLY A 124 -27.34 -3.47 3.89
C GLY A 124 -27.18 -2.47 5.05
N TYR A 125 -28.12 -1.53 5.19
CA TYR A 125 -28.15 -0.56 6.29
C TYR A 125 -29.28 -0.84 7.27
N ILE A 126 -29.12 -0.31 8.47
CA ILE A 126 -30.16 -0.25 9.49
C ILE A 126 -30.26 1.17 10.04
N ARG A 127 -31.49 1.65 10.21
CA ARG A 127 -31.78 2.89 10.92
C ARG A 127 -32.01 2.58 12.40
N MET A 128 -30.98 2.55 13.21
CA MET A 128 -31.10 2.24 14.65
C MET A 128 -31.66 3.44 15.42
N GLU A 129 -32.63 3.22 16.30
CA GLU A 129 -33.17 4.26 17.16
C GLU A 129 -32.08 5.00 17.96
N ARG A 130 -32.14 6.33 17.97
CA ARG A 130 -31.17 7.23 18.62
C ARG A 130 -31.86 8.06 19.69
N ASN A 131 -31.09 8.57 20.65
CA ASN A 131 -31.59 9.35 21.79
C ASN A 131 -32.53 8.53 22.67
N VAL A 132 -32.14 7.29 22.94
CA VAL A 132 -32.86 6.42 23.88
C VAL A 132 -32.53 6.82 25.33
N THR A 133 -33.31 6.34 26.29
CA THR A 133 -33.07 6.64 27.71
C THR A 133 -31.82 5.98 28.27
N ALA A 134 -31.37 4.88 27.67
CA ALA A 134 -30.16 4.16 28.07
C ALA A 134 -28.91 4.90 27.56
N SER A 135 -27.98 5.24 28.46
CA SER A 135 -26.73 5.93 28.11
C SER A 135 -25.85 5.13 27.15
N THR A 136 -25.97 3.81 27.17
CA THR A 136 -25.28 2.89 26.24
C THR A 136 -25.73 3.07 24.78
N GLY A 137 -26.83 3.78 24.53
CA GLY A 137 -27.49 3.84 23.23
C GLY A 137 -28.22 2.53 22.90
N LYS A 138 -28.97 2.53 21.79
CA LYS A 138 -29.68 1.34 21.28
C LYS A 138 -28.66 0.25 20.94
N CYS A 139 -28.86 -0.95 21.48
CA CYS A 139 -27.98 -2.12 21.30
C CYS A 139 -26.51 -1.88 21.71
N GLY A 140 -26.25 -0.92 22.60
CA GLY A 140 -24.89 -0.60 23.04
C GLY A 140 -24.07 0.26 22.08
N ILE A 141 -24.67 0.86 21.04
CA ILE A 141 -23.96 1.61 19.99
C ILE A 141 -23.03 2.73 20.49
N ALA A 142 -23.27 3.29 21.68
CA ALA A 142 -22.44 4.33 22.28
C ALA A 142 -21.38 3.79 23.26
N MET A 143 -21.32 2.49 23.51
CA MET A 143 -20.39 1.89 24.48
C MET A 143 -18.96 1.77 23.94
N MET A 144 -18.80 1.52 22.64
CA MET A 144 -17.50 1.28 22.02
C MET A 144 -17.48 1.87 20.62
N ALA A 145 -16.93 3.07 20.49
CA ALA A 145 -16.88 3.79 19.22
C ALA A 145 -15.51 4.42 19.00
N SER A 146 -14.96 4.27 17.80
CA SER A 146 -13.66 4.84 17.44
C SER A 146 -13.60 5.18 15.96
N TYR A 147 -12.76 6.16 15.61
CA TYR A 147 -12.56 6.58 14.23
C TYR A 147 -11.07 6.81 13.93
N PRO A 148 -10.64 6.56 12.68
CA PRO A 148 -9.28 6.88 12.28
C PRO A 148 -9.07 8.39 12.17
N VAL A 149 -7.84 8.83 12.39
CA VAL A 149 -7.42 10.24 12.23
C VAL A 149 -6.44 10.35 11.08
N LYS A 150 -6.63 11.37 10.25
CA LYS A 150 -5.73 11.73 9.15
C LYS A 150 -5.43 13.24 9.18
N ASN A 151 -4.15 13.58 9.35
CA ASN A 151 -3.65 14.95 9.49
C ASN A 151 -2.92 15.46 8.24
N GLY A 152 -2.74 14.62 7.22
CA GLY A 152 -2.01 14.97 5.99
C GLY A 152 -2.46 14.16 4.77
N PRO A 153 -1.89 14.41 3.59
CA PRO A 153 -2.23 13.64 2.40
C PRO A 153 -1.83 12.16 2.55
N ASN A 154 -2.48 11.30 1.76
CA ASN A 154 -2.09 9.89 1.65
C ASN A 154 -0.68 9.76 1.04
N PRO A 155 0.05 8.67 1.34
CA PRO A 155 1.31 8.38 0.68
C PRO A 155 1.11 8.37 -0.84
N SER A 156 2.02 9.01 -1.58
CA SER A 156 2.02 8.88 -3.03
C SER A 156 2.14 7.39 -3.39
N PRO A 157 1.37 6.88 -4.36
CA PRO A 157 1.47 5.49 -4.77
C PRO A 157 2.93 5.18 -5.05
N LYS A 158 3.53 4.28 -4.28
CA LYS A 158 4.87 3.80 -4.62
C LYS A 158 4.74 3.17 -6.01
N PRO A 159 5.58 3.55 -6.98
CA PRO A 159 5.58 2.90 -8.28
C PRO A 159 5.58 1.39 -8.04
N PRO A 160 4.77 0.61 -8.78
CA PRO A 160 4.79 -0.83 -8.64
C PRO A 160 6.27 -1.27 -8.69
N ASN A 161 6.69 -2.08 -7.71
CA ASN A 161 8.05 -2.60 -7.65
C ASN A 161 8.50 -2.90 -9.09
N PRO A 162 9.64 -2.34 -9.55
CA PRO A 162 10.06 -2.48 -10.94
C PRO A 162 9.89 -3.95 -11.34
N PRO A 163 9.19 -4.24 -12.45
CA PRO A 163 8.91 -5.62 -12.83
C PRO A 163 10.21 -6.39 -12.76
N LYS A 164 10.23 -7.50 -11.99
CA LYS A 164 11.42 -8.34 -11.82
C LYS A 164 12.09 -8.48 -13.19
N PRO A 165 13.34 -8.03 -13.36
CA PRO A 165 13.90 -7.88 -14.68
C PRO A 165 13.85 -9.25 -15.38
N LYS A 166 13.27 -9.29 -16.57
CA LYS A 166 13.05 -10.55 -17.30
C LYS A 166 14.37 -11.02 -17.92
N PRO A 167 14.60 -12.34 -18.06
CA PRO A 167 15.72 -12.86 -18.84
C PRO A 167 15.68 -12.34 -20.29
N VAL A 168 16.83 -11.98 -20.83
CA VAL A 168 16.97 -11.47 -22.21
C VAL A 168 17.21 -12.66 -23.14
N ALA A 169 16.31 -12.89 -24.11
CA ALA A 169 16.53 -13.92 -25.13
C ALA A 169 17.49 -13.41 -26.20
N CYS A 170 18.58 -14.15 -26.46
CA CYS A 170 19.59 -13.78 -27.45
C CYS A 170 19.33 -14.44 -28.80
N ASP A 171 18.96 -15.72 -28.77
CA ASP A 171 18.52 -16.50 -29.91
C ASP A 171 17.56 -17.61 -29.44
N ARG A 172 17.26 -18.58 -30.31
CA ARG A 172 16.35 -19.70 -30.00
C ARG A 172 16.85 -20.62 -28.87
N HIS A 173 18.15 -20.65 -28.60
CA HIS A 173 18.81 -21.57 -27.67
C HIS A 173 19.49 -20.86 -26.48
N SER A 174 19.75 -19.56 -26.58
CA SER A 174 20.56 -18.80 -25.61
C SER A 174 19.74 -17.68 -24.97
N LYS A 175 19.71 -17.67 -23.63
CA LYS A 175 19.03 -16.65 -22.81
C LYS A 175 19.98 -16.16 -21.72
N CYS A 176 19.97 -14.86 -21.47
CA CYS A 176 20.77 -14.23 -20.42
C CYS A 176 19.94 -13.86 -19.20
N PRO A 177 20.56 -13.89 -18.00
CA PRO A 177 19.92 -13.41 -16.79
C PRO A 177 19.46 -11.96 -16.91
N ALA A 178 18.50 -11.64 -16.05
CA ALA A 178 18.00 -10.31 -15.83
C ALA A 178 19.14 -9.29 -15.59
N GLY A 179 19.22 -8.24 -16.42
CA GLY A 179 20.25 -7.21 -16.32
C GLY A 179 21.58 -7.53 -17.03
N SER A 180 21.64 -8.58 -17.85
CA SER A 180 22.75 -8.85 -18.76
C SER A 180 22.28 -8.70 -20.21
N THR A 181 23.13 -8.18 -21.08
CA THR A 181 22.84 -8.13 -22.52
C THR A 181 23.49 -9.29 -23.28
N CYS A 182 22.86 -9.66 -24.39
CA CYS A 182 23.40 -10.60 -25.37
C CYS A 182 24.55 -9.95 -26.15
N CYS A 183 25.63 -10.69 -26.33
CA CYS A 183 26.78 -10.26 -27.15
C CYS A 183 27.30 -11.45 -27.96
N CYS A 184 27.83 -11.17 -29.15
CA CYS A 184 28.30 -12.21 -30.03
C CYS A 184 29.61 -12.79 -29.51
N THR A 185 29.62 -14.09 -29.19
CA THR A 185 30.84 -14.79 -28.78
C THR A 185 31.55 -15.44 -29.97
N HIS A 186 30.80 -15.75 -31.03
CA HIS A 186 31.34 -16.33 -32.25
C HIS A 186 30.56 -15.87 -33.49
N GLY A 187 31.23 -15.19 -34.42
CA GLY A 187 30.61 -14.63 -35.62
C GLY A 187 31.64 -14.29 -36.69
N VAL A 188 31.17 -14.11 -37.92
CA VAL A 188 31.98 -13.67 -39.06
C VAL A 188 31.30 -12.45 -39.70
N ARG A 189 32.04 -11.36 -39.85
CA ARG A 189 31.53 -10.06 -40.36
C ARG A 189 30.36 -9.56 -39.50
N LYS A 190 29.20 -9.29 -40.11
CA LYS A 190 27.97 -8.80 -39.42
C LYS A 190 27.06 -9.93 -38.94
N THR A 191 27.47 -11.20 -39.10
CA THR A 191 26.64 -12.36 -38.79
C THR A 191 27.17 -13.04 -37.54
N CYS A 192 26.32 -13.15 -36.52
CA CYS A 192 26.63 -13.90 -35.30
C CYS A 192 26.10 -15.33 -35.38
N PHE A 193 26.95 -16.31 -35.10
CA PHE A 193 26.59 -17.73 -35.07
C PHE A 193 26.30 -18.23 -33.66
N VAL A 194 26.93 -17.63 -32.65
CA VAL A 194 26.73 -17.99 -31.24
C VAL A 194 26.58 -16.73 -30.41
N TRP A 195 25.42 -16.61 -29.76
CA TRP A 195 25.17 -15.56 -28.79
C TRP A 195 25.51 -16.04 -27.38
N GLY A 196 26.09 -15.16 -26.58
CA GLY A 196 26.36 -15.40 -25.17
C GLY A 196 26.07 -14.18 -24.31
N CYS A 197 26.19 -14.36 -23.00
CA CYS A 197 25.96 -13.29 -22.03
C CYS A 197 27.26 -12.57 -21.71
N CYS A 198 27.19 -11.25 -21.56
CA CYS A 198 28.31 -10.52 -21.00
C CYS A 198 28.63 -11.04 -19.58
N PRO A 199 29.91 -11.28 -19.25
CA PRO A 199 30.31 -12.00 -18.04
C PRO A 199 30.12 -11.20 -16.74
N ALA A 200 29.97 -9.88 -16.83
CA ALA A 200 29.75 -9.01 -15.67
C ALA A 200 28.25 -8.66 -15.50
N LYS A 201 27.80 -8.59 -14.25
CA LYS A 201 26.44 -8.17 -13.90
C LYS A 201 26.21 -6.71 -14.35
N GLY A 202 25.13 -6.45 -15.08
CA GLY A 202 24.85 -5.11 -15.63
C GLY A 202 25.69 -4.74 -16.87
N ALA A 203 26.52 -5.65 -17.38
CA ALA A 203 27.34 -5.36 -18.55
C ALA A 203 26.51 -5.28 -19.84
N THR A 204 26.86 -4.30 -20.67
CA THR A 204 26.17 -3.97 -21.92
C THR A 204 27.06 -4.29 -23.13
N CYS A 205 26.51 -4.97 -24.14
CA CYS A 205 27.18 -5.24 -25.41
C CYS A 205 27.26 -3.95 -26.23
N CYS A 206 28.45 -3.66 -26.75
CA CYS A 206 28.71 -2.50 -27.57
C CYS A 206 28.04 -2.64 -28.95
N LYS A 207 27.95 -1.51 -29.67
CA LYS A 207 27.42 -1.46 -31.05
C LYS A 207 28.21 -2.29 -32.05
N ASP A 208 29.44 -2.69 -31.70
CA ASP A 208 30.26 -3.62 -32.48
C ASP A 208 29.76 -5.07 -32.40
N GLY A 209 28.84 -5.37 -31.48
CA GLY A 209 28.23 -6.68 -31.28
C GLY A 209 29.16 -7.71 -30.66
N ALA A 210 30.40 -7.35 -30.28
CA ALA A 210 31.43 -8.29 -29.83
C ALA A 210 32.12 -7.90 -28.52
N THR A 211 31.98 -6.65 -28.08
CA THR A 211 32.63 -6.14 -26.87
C THR A 211 31.61 -5.90 -25.76
N CYS A 212 31.90 -6.38 -24.54
CA CYS A 212 31.07 -6.14 -23.37
C CYS A 212 31.69 -5.05 -22.48
N CYS A 213 30.92 -4.01 -22.15
CA CYS A 213 31.30 -2.96 -21.20
C CYS A 213 30.69 -3.22 -19.82
N PRO A 214 31.45 -3.02 -18.72
CA PRO A 214 30.91 -3.10 -17.36
C PRO A 214 29.79 -2.08 -17.10
N SER A 215 28.92 -2.40 -16.14
CA SER A 215 27.77 -1.55 -15.76
C SER A 215 28.17 -0.14 -15.34
N ASP A 216 29.35 0.02 -14.71
CA ASP A 216 29.81 1.30 -14.18
C ASP A 216 30.33 2.25 -15.26
N TYR A 217 30.58 1.73 -16.47
CA TYR A 217 31.08 2.49 -17.62
C TYR A 217 30.46 1.97 -18.94
N PRO A 218 29.16 2.24 -19.18
CA PRO A 218 28.43 1.70 -20.35
C PRO A 218 28.78 2.40 -21.68
N VAL A 219 29.71 3.36 -21.67
CA VAL A 219 30.07 4.16 -22.86
C VAL A 219 31.15 3.42 -23.66
N CYS A 220 30.72 2.71 -24.70
CA CYS A 220 31.60 2.11 -25.69
C CYS A 220 32.18 3.19 -26.62
N ASN A 221 33.31 3.80 -26.26
CA ASN A 221 33.98 4.74 -27.14
C ASN A 221 34.85 4.01 -28.17
N ALA A 222 34.35 3.87 -29.40
CA ALA A 222 35.04 3.18 -30.49
C ALA A 222 36.36 3.85 -30.96
N ARG A 223 36.79 4.97 -30.35
CA ARG A 223 38.04 5.69 -30.68
C ARG A 223 39.19 5.49 -29.69
N ILE A 224 38.95 4.85 -28.53
CA ILE A 224 40.03 4.51 -27.60
C ILE A 224 40.09 2.99 -27.53
N ALA A 225 40.92 2.40 -28.38
CA ALA A 225 41.23 0.97 -28.36
C ALA A 225 41.99 0.62 -27.08
N LEU A 226 41.30 0.48 -25.96
CA LEU A 226 41.84 -0.07 -24.72
C LEU A 226 40.80 -0.98 -24.05
N ALA A 227 40.55 -2.12 -24.69
CA ALA A 227 40.31 -3.36 -23.96
C ALA A 227 41.44 -4.31 -24.35
N PRO A 228 42.44 -4.58 -23.49
CA PRO A 228 43.35 -5.66 -23.79
C PRO A 228 42.52 -6.95 -23.77
N ARG A 229 42.72 -7.78 -24.79
CA ARG A 229 42.23 -9.16 -24.83
C ARG A 229 42.39 -9.77 -23.44
N ALA A 230 41.27 -10.06 -22.78
CA ALA A 230 41.26 -10.84 -21.55
C ALA A 230 41.60 -12.30 -21.88
N ARG A 231 42.86 -12.57 -22.20
CA ARG A 231 43.48 -13.86 -21.95
C ARG A 231 44.19 -13.70 -20.61
N THR A 232 43.57 -14.23 -19.56
CA THR A 232 44.08 -14.36 -18.20
C THR A 232 44.29 -13.05 -17.40
N ALA A 233 43.92 -13.10 -16.12
CA ALA A 233 43.86 -11.98 -15.20
C ALA A 233 45.20 -11.25 -14.98
N ARG A 234 45.17 -9.90 -14.87
CA ARG A 234 45.86 -9.05 -13.87
C ARG A 234 45.60 -7.56 -14.15
N THR A 235 45.15 -6.84 -13.13
CA THR A 235 45.10 -5.36 -12.99
C THR A 235 46.49 -4.71 -13.20
N PRO A 236 46.66 -3.40 -13.50
CA PRO A 236 45.96 -2.27 -12.84
C PRO A 236 45.63 -1.01 -13.68
N TRP A 237 44.75 -0.20 -13.10
CA TRP A 237 44.52 1.21 -13.39
C TRP A 237 45.81 2.04 -13.44
N ARG A 238 45.91 3.02 -14.36
CA ARG A 238 46.76 4.20 -14.20
C ARG A 238 46.09 5.47 -14.72
N ARG A 239 46.22 6.53 -13.90
CA ARG A 239 45.68 7.89 -14.02
C ARG A 239 46.31 8.68 -15.18
N SER A 240 45.50 9.52 -15.82
CA SER A 240 45.86 10.85 -16.34
C SER A 240 44.55 11.54 -16.72
N SER A 241 44.23 12.79 -16.42
CA SER A 241 44.80 13.87 -15.61
C SER A 241 43.61 14.83 -15.43
N VAL A 242 43.21 15.13 -14.19
CA VAL A 242 42.14 16.10 -13.92
C VAL A 242 42.76 17.49 -14.05
N LEU A 243 42.41 18.20 -15.11
CA LEU A 243 42.57 19.65 -15.18
C LEU A 243 41.61 20.28 -14.15
N ARG A 244 42.17 20.99 -13.17
CA ARG A 244 41.53 22.12 -12.46
C ARG A 244 41.83 23.42 -13.23
N PRO A 245 41.23 24.60 -12.92
CA PRO A 245 40.04 24.91 -12.11
C PRO A 245 39.05 25.88 -12.84
N SER A 246 37.86 26.09 -12.28
CA SER A 246 37.44 27.45 -11.90
C SER A 246 36.34 27.39 -10.84
N GLU A 247 36.58 28.13 -9.77
CA GLU A 247 35.69 28.38 -8.64
C GLU A 247 34.61 29.38 -9.04
N ALA A 248 33.36 29.10 -8.67
CA ALA A 248 32.38 30.14 -8.40
C ALA A 248 31.28 29.60 -7.46
N GLY A 249 31.33 30.05 -6.20
CA GLY A 249 30.11 30.36 -5.44
C GLY A 249 29.58 29.30 -4.46
N GLN A 250 30.32 29.02 -3.40
CA GLN A 250 29.73 28.47 -2.17
C GLN A 250 29.42 29.63 -1.22
N ARG A 251 28.16 30.07 -1.19
CA ARG A 251 27.63 30.96 -0.15
C ARG A 251 26.95 30.12 0.93
N HIS A 252 27.55 30.19 2.13
CA HIS A 252 26.96 30.28 3.47
C HIS A 252 25.53 29.74 3.76
N LEU A 253 25.40 28.91 4.80
CA LEU A 253 24.69 29.16 6.10
C LEU A 253 24.42 27.80 6.82
N HIS A 254 25.10 27.52 7.95
CA HIS A 254 24.56 27.46 9.33
C HIS A 254 23.40 26.45 9.53
N ASN A 255 23.55 25.31 10.19
CA ASN A 255 23.84 25.03 11.62
C ASN A 255 22.85 25.71 12.59
N TRP A 256 21.85 24.97 13.08
CA TRP A 256 21.20 25.06 14.41
C TRP A 256 20.29 23.84 14.60
N LEU A 257 20.40 23.14 15.72
CA LEU A 257 19.30 22.56 16.50
C LEU A 257 19.86 22.07 17.85
N ILE A 258 19.65 22.91 18.87
CA ILE A 258 19.06 22.48 20.14
C ILE A 258 17.57 22.33 19.85
#